data_AF-A0A0P1AG71-F1
#
_entry.id   AF-A0A0P1AG71-F1
#
_cell.length_a   1.000
_cell.length_b   1.000
_cell.length_c   1.000
_cell.angle_alpha   90.00
_cell.angle_beta   90.00
_cell.angle_gamma   90.00
#
_symmetry.space_group_name_H-M   'P 1'
#
loop_
_entity.id
_entity.type
_entity.pdbx_description
1 polymer ?
#
loop_
_entity_poly.entity_id
_entity_poly.type
_entity_poly.pdbx_seq_one_letter_code
_entity_poly.pdbx_strand_id
1 'polypeptide(L)'
;MEAKLTRTWSSHLVAQPKRVEEWENEFLIAQVYDRSQNGQDNLIGSAVIPLTLYAGNRNCETCSYPLVLPDEVGGLLPKSDMFVRISLLDADGSPVEEFYW
;
A
#
# COMPACT_ATOMS: atom_id res chain seq x y z
N MET A 1 2.08 -11.63 29.82
CA MET A 1 2.50 -10.37 29.16
C MET A 1 2.87 -10.75 27.74
N GLU A 2 1.95 -10.60 26.78
CA GLU A 2 2.19 -11.01 25.39
C GLU A 2 2.93 -9.88 24.67
N ALA A 3 4.14 -10.18 24.19
CA ALA A 3 4.88 -9.26 23.34
C ALA A 3 4.28 -9.31 21.93
N LYS A 4 3.53 -8.27 21.54
CA LYS A 4 3.08 -8.10 20.16
C LYS A 4 4.27 -7.64 19.32
N LEU A 5 4.82 -8.55 18.53
CA LEU A 5 5.95 -8.25 17.64
C LEU A 5 5.43 -7.43 16.44
N THR A 6 5.43 -6.10 16.57
CA THR A 6 5.12 -5.21 15.44
C THR A 6 6.36 -5.14 14.54
N ARG A 7 6.35 -5.87 13.41
CA ARG A 7 7.38 -5.70 12.38
C ARG A 7 6.99 -4.54 11.47
N THR A 8 7.79 -3.48 11.46
CA THR A 8 7.62 -2.35 10.55
C THR A 8 8.62 -2.50 9.40
N TRP A 9 8.10 -2.52 8.18
CA TRP A 9 8.90 -2.55 6.95
C TRP A 9 8.63 -1.25 6.18
N SER A 10 9.68 -0.57 5.72
CA SER A 10 9.55 0.59 4.83
C SER A 10 10.19 0.26 3.48
N SER A 11 9.42 0.39 2.42
CA SER A 11 9.89 0.33 1.04
C SER A 11 9.49 1.62 0.34
N HIS A 12 10.39 2.17 -0.47
CA HIS A 12 10.11 3.30 -1.35
C HIS A 12 10.03 2.76 -2.77
N LEU A 13 8.84 2.81 -3.36
CA LEU A 13 8.60 2.39 -4.74
C LEU A 13 8.23 3.63 -5.55
N VAL A 14 8.86 3.79 -6.71
CA VAL A 14 8.53 4.83 -7.68
C VAL A 14 7.81 4.17 -8.84
N ALA A 15 6.56 4.55 -9.07
CA ALA A 15 5.79 4.12 -10.23
C ALA A 15 6.15 4.97 -11.45
N GLN A 16 5.86 4.46 -12.65
CA GLN A 16 6.00 5.26 -13.87
C GLN A 16 5.04 6.47 -13.86
N PRO A 17 5.43 7.58 -14.51
CA PRO A 17 4.59 8.77 -14.56
C PRO A 17 3.25 8.47 -15.22
N LYS A 18 2.17 8.75 -14.50
CA LYS A 18 0.78 8.71 -14.96
C LYS A 18 0.15 10.09 -14.78
N ARG A 19 -0.87 10.41 -15.57
CA ARG A 19 -1.65 11.65 -15.36
C ARG A 19 -2.53 11.50 -14.12
N VAL A 20 -2.75 12.58 -13.36
CA VAL A 20 -3.60 12.55 -12.16
C VAL A 20 -5.04 12.14 -12.51
N GLU A 21 -5.56 12.58 -13.65
CA GLU A 21 -6.88 12.18 -14.17
C GLU A 21 -7.04 10.66 -14.33
N GLU A 22 -5.93 9.94 -14.62
CA GLU A 22 -5.94 8.49 -14.74
C GLU A 22 -6.08 7.82 -13.36
N TRP A 23 -5.65 8.47 -12.28
CA TRP A 23 -5.72 7.91 -10.92
C TRP A 23 -7.15 7.79 -10.41
N GLU A 24 -8.08 8.58 -10.93
CA GLU A 24 -9.49 8.58 -10.51
C GLU A 24 -10.21 7.25 -10.77
N ASN A 25 -9.65 6.37 -11.60
CA ASN A 25 -10.26 5.08 -11.91
C ASN A 25 -9.29 3.91 -11.69
N GLU A 26 -8.17 4.15 -11.02
CA GLU A 26 -7.08 3.20 -10.86
C GLU A 26 -6.88 2.76 -9.41
N PHE A 27 -6.26 1.61 -9.24
CA PHE A 27 -5.88 1.07 -7.95
C PHE A 27 -4.54 0.37 -8.03
N LEU A 28 -3.83 0.32 -6.89
CA LEU A 28 -2.67 -0.54 -6.71
C LEU A 28 -3.10 -1.80 -5.97
N ILE A 29 -2.52 -2.94 -6.36
CA ILE A 29 -2.54 -4.15 -5.55
C ILE A 29 -1.18 -4.25 -4.87
N ALA A 30 -1.17 -4.15 -3.55
CA ALA A 30 0.02 -4.40 -2.76
C ALA A 30 -0.04 -5.81 -2.21
N GLN A 31 1.02 -6.58 -2.44
CA GLN A 31 1.14 -7.97 -2.00
C GLN A 31 2.30 -8.09 -1.02
N VAL A 32 2.04 -8.75 0.09
CA VAL A 32 3.03 -8.99 1.15
C VAL A 32 3.46 -10.45 1.07
N TYR A 33 4.76 -10.67 0.96
CA TYR A 33 5.34 -12.00 0.87
C TYR A 33 6.24 -12.28 2.08
N ASP A 34 6.17 -13.50 2.59
CA ASP A 34 7.15 -14.04 3.52
C ASP A 34 8.24 -14.77 2.74
N ARG A 35 9.45 -14.23 2.76
CA ARG A 35 10.60 -14.82 2.10
C ARG A 35 11.19 -15.92 2.97
N SER A 36 11.03 -17.16 2.53
CA SER A 36 11.59 -18.31 3.23
C SER A 36 13.08 -18.50 2.94
N GLN A 37 13.78 -19.23 3.82
CA GLN A 37 15.22 -19.49 3.70
C GLN A 37 15.60 -20.30 2.45
N ASN A 38 14.64 -21.02 1.85
CA ASN A 38 14.85 -21.78 0.61
C ASN A 38 14.68 -20.91 -0.66
N GLY A 39 14.41 -19.60 -0.49
CA GLY A 39 14.21 -18.65 -1.59
C GLY A 39 12.79 -18.61 -2.15
N GLN A 40 11.83 -19.35 -1.60
CA GLN A 40 10.42 -19.25 -1.97
C GLN A 40 9.75 -18.10 -1.22
N ASP A 41 9.07 -17.24 -1.98
CA ASP A 41 8.27 -16.13 -1.45
C ASP A 41 6.82 -16.60 -1.31
N ASN A 42 6.32 -16.71 -0.08
CA ASN A 42 4.94 -17.14 0.21
C ASN A 42 4.03 -15.92 0.36
N LEU A 43 2.95 -15.83 -0.41
CA LEU A 43 1.99 -14.73 -0.27
C LEU A 43 1.27 -14.84 1.08
N ILE A 44 1.40 -13.80 1.91
CA ILE A 44 0.77 -13.74 3.24
C ILE A 44 -0.38 -12.74 3.31
N GLY A 45 -0.62 -11.94 2.26
CA GLY A 45 -1.76 -11.05 2.18
C GLY A 45 -1.69 -10.07 1.02
N SER A 46 -2.85 -9.58 0.59
CA SER A 46 -2.98 -8.55 -0.44
C SER A 46 -3.90 -7.42 0.02
N ALA A 47 -3.63 -6.20 -0.41
CA ALA A 47 -4.49 -5.06 -0.19
C ALA A 47 -4.73 -4.29 -1.50
N VAL A 48 -5.95 -3.81 -1.68
CA VAL A 48 -6.34 -2.93 -2.79
C VAL A 48 -6.30 -1.49 -2.31
N ILE A 49 -5.53 -0.66 -3.01
CA ILE A 49 -5.29 0.74 -2.67
C ILE A 49 -5.88 1.60 -3.80
N PRO A 50 -7.08 2.19 -3.62
CA PRO A 50 -7.67 3.05 -4.62
C PRO A 50 -6.88 4.36 -4.72
N LEU A 51 -6.42 4.70 -5.92
CA LEU A 51 -5.58 5.87 -6.16
C LEU A 51 -6.36 7.19 -6.14
N THR A 52 -7.68 7.13 -6.35
CA THR A 52 -8.63 8.26 -6.21
C THR A 52 -8.45 9.03 -4.93
N LEU A 53 -8.19 8.35 -3.81
CA LEU A 53 -8.04 8.98 -2.50
C LEU A 53 -6.81 9.91 -2.44
N TYR A 54 -5.76 9.56 -3.19
CA TYR A 54 -4.48 10.24 -3.19
C TYR A 54 -4.35 11.29 -4.31
N ALA A 55 -5.20 11.21 -5.33
CA ALA A 55 -5.38 12.26 -6.34
C ALA A 55 -6.05 13.53 -5.80
N GLY A 56 -6.55 13.50 -4.55
CA GLY A 56 -7.13 14.64 -3.85
C GLY A 56 -6.60 14.78 -2.42
N ASN A 57 -7.51 14.97 -1.46
CA ASN A 57 -7.20 15.43 -0.09
C ASN A 57 -6.35 14.49 0.77
N ARG A 58 -6.01 13.28 0.32
CA ARG A 58 -5.17 12.33 1.09
C ARG A 58 -3.76 12.19 0.56
N ASN A 59 -3.33 13.06 -0.36
CA ASN A 59 -1.93 13.13 -0.76
C ASN A 59 -1.04 13.27 0.49
N CYS A 60 -0.01 12.42 0.60
CA CYS A 60 0.90 12.35 1.75
C CYS A 60 0.29 11.87 3.08
N GLU A 61 -1.00 11.52 3.15
CA GLU A 61 -1.60 10.91 4.35
C GLU A 61 -1.24 9.41 4.45
N THR A 62 -1.15 8.92 5.70
CA THR A 62 -1.05 7.47 5.95
C THR A 62 -2.44 6.87 6.10
N CYS A 63 -2.79 5.99 5.17
CA CYS A 63 -4.06 5.24 5.19
C CYS A 63 -3.81 3.78 5.59
N SER A 64 -4.80 3.20 6.27
CA SER A 64 -4.82 1.77 6.61
C SER A 64 -5.63 1.00 5.56
N TYR A 65 -5.07 -0.11 5.07
CA TYR A 65 -5.73 -1.04 4.16
C TYR A 65 -5.73 -2.45 4.74
N PRO A 66 -6.90 -3.11 4.86
CA PRO A 66 -6.96 -4.47 5.38
C PRO A 66 -6.27 -5.44 4.41
N LEU A 67 -5.45 -6.34 4.96
CA LEU A 67 -4.87 -7.44 4.21
C LEU A 67 -5.89 -8.57 4.06
N VAL A 68 -6.21 -8.90 2.82
CA VAL A 68 -7.00 -10.07 2.45
C VAL A 68 -6.04 -11.25 2.24
N LEU A 69 -6.35 -12.35 2.91
CA LEU A 69 -5.55 -13.57 2.85
C LEU A 69 -5.92 -14.41 1.62
N PRO A 70 -4.97 -15.20 1.06
CA PRO A 70 -5.33 -16.22 0.08
C PRO A 70 -6.24 -17.27 0.71
N ASP A 71 -7.21 -17.78 -0.05
CA ASP A 71 -8.23 -18.76 0.40
C ASP A 71 -7.60 -20.05 0.99
N GLU A 72 -6.37 -20.37 0.59
CA GLU A 72 -5.60 -21.54 1.04
C GLU A 72 -5.09 -21.41 2.48
N VAL A 73 -5.07 -20.20 3.05
CA VAL A 73 -4.67 -19.93 4.43
C VAL A 73 -5.92 -20.00 5.32
N GLY A 74 -6.53 -21.19 5.38
CA GLY A 74 -7.82 -21.49 6.03
C GLY A 74 -7.83 -21.42 7.57
N GLY A 75 -7.10 -20.48 8.17
CA GLY A 75 -7.09 -20.22 9.61
C GLY A 75 -7.63 -18.83 9.95
N LEU A 76 -8.23 -18.69 11.14
CA LEU A 76 -8.55 -17.40 11.78
C LEU A 76 -7.24 -16.64 12.09
N LEU A 77 -6.58 -16.12 11.07
CA LEU A 77 -5.46 -15.21 11.27
C LEU A 77 -6.00 -13.88 11.81
N PRO A 78 -5.26 -13.24 12.73
CA PRO A 78 -5.67 -11.94 13.27
C PRO A 78 -5.80 -10.93 12.13
N LYS A 79 -6.88 -10.15 12.15
CA LYS A 79 -7.08 -9.04 11.21
C LYS A 79 -5.80 -8.18 11.19
N SER A 80 -5.20 -8.09 10.01
CA SER A 80 -3.94 -7.40 9.78
C SER A 80 -4.16 -6.29 8.77
N ASP A 81 -3.59 -5.13 9.06
CA ASP A 81 -3.71 -3.95 8.22
C ASP A 81 -2.32 -3.55 7.72
N MET A 82 -2.25 -3.05 6.48
CA MET A 82 -1.08 -2.41 5.91
C MET A 82 -1.26 -0.90 5.94
N PHE A 83 -0.29 -0.18 6.50
CA PHE A 83 -0.26 1.27 6.55
C PHE A 83 0.57 1.82 5.39
N VAL A 84 -0.06 2.61 4.52
CA VAL A 84 0.56 3.13 3.29
C VAL A 84 0.46 4.65 3.24
N ARG A 85 1.56 5.29 2.86
CA ARG A 85 1.63 6.70 2.51
C ARG A 85 2.02 6.81 1.04
N ILE A 86 1.21 7.50 0.25
CA ILE A 86 1.48 7.78 -1.16
C ILE A 86 1.62 9.29 -1.34
N SER A 87 2.65 9.68 -2.08
CA SER A 87 2.93 11.08 -2.43
C SER A 87 2.91 11.23 -3.93
N LEU A 88 2.10 12.17 -4.43
CA LEU A 88 2.18 12.62 -5.82
C LEU A 88 3.30 13.64 -5.95
N LEU A 89 4.16 13.42 -6.95
CA LEU A 89 5.28 14.30 -7.27
C LEU A 89 5.09 14.87 -8.67
N ASP A 90 5.47 16.14 -8.86
CA ASP A 90 5.57 16.77 -10.17
C ASP A 90 6.80 16.22 -10.93
N ALA A 91 6.93 16.58 -12.21
CA ALA A 91 8.01 16.13 -13.09
C ALA A 91 9.42 16.49 -12.57
N ASP A 92 9.52 17.52 -11.74
CA ASP A 92 10.76 17.93 -11.08
C ASP A 92 11.02 17.18 -9.75
N GLY A 93 10.10 16.30 -9.34
CA GLY A 93 10.17 15.52 -8.11
C GLY A 93 9.68 16.26 -6.86
N SER A 94 9.20 17.50 -7.00
CA SER A 94 8.57 18.24 -5.90
C SER A 94 7.18 17.67 -5.58
N PRO A 95 6.70 17.72 -4.32
CA PRO A 95 5.33 17.31 -4.01
C PRO A 95 4.32 18.17 -4.78
N VAL A 96 3.30 17.53 -5.36
CA VAL A 96 2.17 18.25 -5.96
C VAL A 96 1.45 19.00 -4.82
N GLU A 97 1.41 20.34 -4.90
CA GLU A 97 0.64 21.16 -3.97
C GLU A 97 -0.87 20.86 -4.12
N GLU A 98 -1.61 20.87 -3.01
CA GLU A 98 -3.06 20.64 -3.01
C GLU A 98 -3.75 21.69 -3.90
N PHE A 99 -4.04 21.33 -5.15
CA PHE A 99 -4.93 22.12 -5.99
C PHE A 99 -6.35 21.91 -5.47
N TYR A 100 -6.79 22.80 -4.58
CA TYR A 100 -8.20 22.94 -4.23
C TYR A 100 -8.98 23.38 -5.47
N TRP A 101 -9.98 22.60 -5.87
CA TRP A 101 -11.07 23.02 -6.75
C TRP A 101 -12.36 23.03 -5.93
#